data_AF-A0A916RW72-F1
#
_entry.id   AF-A0A916RW72-F1
#
_cell.length_a   1.000
_cell.length_b   1.000
_cell.length_c   1.000
_cell.angle_alpha   90.00
_cell.angle_beta   90.00
_cell.angle_gamma   90.00
#
_symmetry.space_group_name_H-M   'P 1'
#
loop_
_entity.id
_entity.type
_entity.pdbx_description
1 polymer ?
#
loop_
_entity_poly.entity_id
_entity_poly.type
_entity_poly.pdbx_seq_one_letter_code
_entity_poly.pdbx_strand_id
1 'polypeptide(L)'
;MKHELLKEVPLEELVTRAQSGDEDTQNYLLKKYQPFIAKCVSEVCKRYIDPERDDEFSIGLTAFNDAMRLFSPERGSSFLTFANLVIKRKVIDYIRSQNKYPQSISLDETYDEENMENPTEIEAVRDKYQQEQEGWYRREEILDFKKKLATYKLSIADLVEVAPKHRDARETAVSIARLIHDNHELSEYVEQKKKLPIKQLSSKVEVSKKTLERNRKFILAIFIILRGDYVFLKDYLKGVGQ
;
A
#
# COMPACT_ATOMS: atom_id res chain seq x y z
N MET A 1 -20.59 -21.71 -4.42
CA MET A 1 -21.96 -21.39 -3.98
C MET A 1 -22.05 -20.94 -2.51
N LYS A 2 -21.48 -21.64 -1.50
CA LYS A 2 -21.57 -21.19 -0.08
C LYS A 2 -20.88 -19.84 0.24
N HIS A 3 -19.68 -19.56 -0.29
CA HIS A 3 -18.95 -18.32 0.02
C HIS A 3 -19.56 -17.04 -0.58
N GLU A 4 -20.42 -17.17 -1.58
CA GLU A 4 -21.04 -16.03 -2.28
C GLU A 4 -22.14 -15.37 -1.43
N LEU A 5 -22.81 -16.16 -0.58
CA LEU A 5 -23.86 -15.73 0.35
C LEU A 5 -23.31 -15.00 1.60
N LEU A 6 -21.98 -15.02 1.82
CA LEU A 6 -21.33 -14.37 2.97
C LEU A 6 -20.87 -12.92 2.65
N LYS A 7 -21.17 -12.40 1.46
CA LYS A 7 -20.78 -11.03 1.06
C LYS A 7 -21.73 -9.95 1.58
N GLU A 8 -22.98 -10.30 1.88
CA GLU A 8 -24.02 -9.34 2.31
C GLU A 8 -24.25 -9.32 3.83
N VAL A 9 -23.59 -10.20 4.59
CA VAL A 9 -23.74 -10.29 6.05
C VAL A 9 -22.76 -9.33 6.74
N PRO A 10 -23.19 -8.53 7.73
CA PRO A 10 -22.30 -7.68 8.51
C PRO A 10 -21.16 -8.46 9.16
N LEU A 11 -19.98 -7.84 9.26
CA LEU A 11 -18.77 -8.47 9.79
C LEU A 11 -18.97 -9.00 11.21
N GLU A 12 -19.64 -8.23 12.04
CA GLU A 12 -19.92 -8.56 13.44
C GLU A 12 -20.80 -9.80 13.56
N GLU A 13 -21.75 -9.99 12.64
CA GLU A 13 -22.60 -11.19 12.62
C GLU A 13 -21.81 -12.42 12.14
N LEU A 14 -20.92 -12.26 11.17
CA LEU A 14 -20.00 -13.32 10.75
C LEU A 14 -19.06 -13.74 11.90
N VAL A 15 -18.60 -12.79 12.71
CA VAL A 15 -17.78 -13.07 13.89
C VAL A 15 -18.59 -13.86 14.93
N THR A 16 -19.85 -13.51 15.18
CA THR A 16 -20.72 -14.29 16.09
C THR A 16 -20.94 -15.71 15.60
N ARG A 17 -21.11 -15.93 14.29
CA ARG A 17 -21.20 -17.27 13.70
C ARG A 17 -19.91 -18.07 13.90
N ALA A 18 -18.76 -17.43 13.67
CA ALA A 18 -17.46 -18.05 13.94
C ALA A 18 -17.28 -18.41 15.44
N GLN A 19 -17.77 -17.56 16.36
CA GLN A 19 -17.79 -17.84 17.81
C GLN A 19 -18.68 -19.05 18.17
N SER A 20 -19.77 -19.27 17.43
CA SER A 20 -20.68 -20.40 17.63
C SER A 20 -20.14 -21.76 17.13
N GLY A 21 -18.92 -21.79 16.61
CA GLY A 21 -18.26 -23.01 16.13
C GLY A 21 -18.40 -23.27 14.63
N ASP A 22 -18.85 -22.28 13.84
CA ASP A 22 -18.88 -22.39 12.38
C ASP A 22 -17.47 -22.22 11.78
N GLU A 23 -16.79 -23.35 11.57
CA GLU A 23 -15.44 -23.40 11.01
C GLU A 23 -15.37 -22.88 9.56
N ASP A 24 -16.44 -23.04 8.77
CA ASP A 24 -16.48 -22.54 7.38
C ASP A 24 -16.42 -21.00 7.37
N THR A 25 -17.21 -20.37 8.25
CA THR A 25 -17.22 -18.90 8.42
C THR A 25 -15.91 -18.39 9.00
N GLN A 26 -15.36 -19.09 10.00
CA GLN A 26 -14.06 -18.74 10.60
C GLN A 26 -12.92 -18.76 9.55
N ASN A 27 -12.83 -19.84 8.77
CA ASN A 27 -11.83 -19.99 7.71
C ASN A 27 -12.00 -18.94 6.60
N TYR A 28 -13.25 -18.61 6.26
CA TYR A 28 -13.55 -17.53 5.31
C TYR A 28 -13.05 -16.18 5.82
N LEU A 29 -13.31 -15.84 7.09
CA LEU A 29 -12.84 -14.59 7.69
C LEU A 29 -11.32 -14.52 7.73
N LEU A 30 -10.64 -15.60 8.15
CA LEU A 30 -9.18 -15.65 8.17
C LEU A 30 -8.58 -15.41 6.78
N LYS A 31 -9.11 -16.05 5.73
CA LYS A 31 -8.65 -15.84 4.34
C LYS A 31 -8.96 -14.44 3.83
N LYS A 32 -10.18 -13.94 4.05
CA LYS A 32 -10.62 -12.63 3.55
C LYS A 32 -9.82 -11.48 4.17
N TYR A 33 -9.45 -11.58 5.44
CA TYR A 33 -8.77 -10.54 6.18
C TYR A 33 -7.25 -10.71 6.27
N GLN A 34 -6.64 -11.67 5.54
CA GLN A 34 -5.17 -11.79 5.46
C GLN A 34 -4.46 -10.47 5.11
N PRO A 35 -4.93 -9.64 4.17
CA PRO A 35 -4.28 -8.35 3.88
C PRO A 35 -4.29 -7.39 5.08
N PHE A 36 -5.37 -7.39 5.86
CA PHE A 36 -5.48 -6.59 7.08
C PHE A 36 -4.51 -7.11 8.16
N ILE A 37 -4.44 -8.43 8.34
CA ILE A 37 -3.54 -9.06 9.29
C ILE A 37 -2.08 -8.75 8.92
N ALA A 38 -1.71 -8.91 7.64
CA ALA A 38 -0.38 -8.58 7.14
C ALA A 38 0.00 -7.14 7.44
N LYS A 39 -0.94 -6.20 7.21
CA LYS A 39 -0.75 -4.78 7.55
C LYS A 39 -0.50 -4.59 9.05
N CYS A 40 -1.33 -5.16 9.92
CA CYS A 40 -1.18 -5.03 11.37
C CYS A 40 0.16 -5.60 11.88
N VAL A 41 0.59 -6.76 11.36
CA VAL A 41 1.87 -7.39 11.72
C VAL A 41 3.04 -6.53 11.20
N SER A 42 2.97 -6.08 9.94
CA SER A 42 3.97 -5.21 9.33
C SER A 42 4.14 -3.88 10.08
N GLU A 43 3.05 -3.30 10.60
CA GLU A 43 3.11 -2.10 11.45
C GLU A 43 3.87 -2.32 12.77
N VAL A 44 3.94 -3.56 13.29
CA VAL A 44 4.72 -3.92 14.48
C VAL A 44 6.16 -4.23 14.13
N CYS A 45 6.35 -5.13 13.16
CA CYS A 45 7.68 -5.61 12.76
C CYS A 45 8.47 -4.56 11.97
N LYS A 46 7.81 -3.49 11.51
CA LYS A 46 8.41 -2.39 10.74
C LYS A 46 9.05 -2.83 9.41
N ARG A 47 8.65 -3.99 8.91
CA ARG A 47 9.11 -4.61 7.65
C ARG A 47 7.95 -5.26 6.91
N TYR A 48 8.15 -5.59 5.64
CA TYR A 48 7.22 -6.46 4.93
C TYR A 48 7.16 -7.83 5.58
N ILE A 49 5.97 -8.39 5.57
CA ILE A 49 5.66 -9.70 6.13
C ILE A 49 5.22 -10.58 4.97
N ASP A 50 6.04 -11.57 4.65
CA ASP A 50 5.75 -12.62 3.69
C ASP A 50 4.82 -13.67 4.35
N PRO A 51 3.56 -13.80 3.89
CA PRO A 51 2.61 -14.73 4.47
C PRO A 51 3.03 -16.19 4.47
N GLU A 52 3.97 -16.58 3.59
CA GLU A 52 4.43 -17.96 3.45
C GLU A 52 5.71 -18.26 4.24
N ARG A 53 6.45 -17.23 4.65
CA ARG A 53 7.81 -17.39 5.20
C ARG A 53 8.01 -16.76 6.57
N ASP A 54 7.23 -15.75 6.93
CA ASP A 54 7.39 -15.03 8.20
C ASP A 54 6.49 -15.59 9.29
N ASP A 55 7.11 -16.06 10.37
CA ASP A 55 6.40 -16.61 11.54
C ASP A 55 5.49 -15.57 12.19
N GLU A 56 5.85 -14.28 12.14
CA GLU A 56 5.05 -13.18 12.66
C GLU A 56 3.69 -13.09 11.97
N PHE A 57 3.59 -13.51 10.70
CA PHE A 57 2.30 -13.60 10.01
C PHE A 57 1.41 -14.67 10.62
N SER A 58 1.97 -15.84 10.93
CA SER A 58 1.27 -16.95 11.58
C SER A 58 0.81 -16.56 12.99
N ILE A 59 1.62 -15.78 13.71
CA ILE A 59 1.23 -15.18 14.99
C ILE A 59 0.08 -14.19 14.80
N GLY A 60 0.13 -13.35 13.76
CA GLY A 60 -0.96 -12.45 13.40
C GLY A 60 -2.27 -13.17 13.08
N LEU A 61 -2.22 -14.28 12.32
CA LEU A 61 -3.39 -15.11 12.02
C LEU A 61 -4.01 -15.70 13.29
N THR A 62 -3.15 -16.22 14.18
CA THR A 62 -3.59 -16.76 15.47
C THR A 62 -4.23 -15.67 16.34
N ALA A 63 -3.62 -14.48 16.38
CA ALA A 63 -4.13 -13.35 17.14
C ALA A 63 -5.47 -12.82 16.60
N PHE A 64 -5.66 -12.82 15.29
CA PHE A 64 -6.93 -12.46 14.67
C PHE A 64 -8.02 -13.48 15.01
N ASN A 65 -7.67 -14.78 15.02
CA ASN A 65 -8.57 -15.83 15.45
C ASN A 65 -9.01 -15.68 16.91
N ASP A 66 -8.07 -15.37 17.80
CA ASP A 66 -8.37 -15.09 19.20
C ASP A 66 -9.23 -13.84 19.35
N ALA A 67 -8.98 -12.80 18.55
CA ALA A 67 -9.81 -11.61 18.51
C ALA A 67 -11.25 -11.96 18.12
N MET A 68 -11.49 -12.86 17.15
CA MET A 68 -12.83 -13.34 16.83
C MET A 68 -13.49 -13.99 18.04
N ARG A 69 -12.77 -14.82 18.79
CA ARG A 69 -13.32 -15.51 19.98
C ARG A 69 -13.62 -14.57 21.15
N LEU A 70 -12.81 -13.53 21.33
CA LEU A 70 -12.87 -12.61 22.48
C LEU A 70 -13.70 -11.35 22.21
N PHE A 71 -14.13 -11.11 20.98
CA PHE A 71 -14.88 -9.92 20.60
C PHE A 71 -16.27 -9.91 21.24
N SER A 72 -16.66 -8.74 21.76
CA SER A 72 -17.98 -8.48 22.30
C SER A 72 -18.55 -7.19 21.69
N PRO A 73 -19.71 -7.26 21.00
CA PRO A 73 -20.33 -6.09 20.38
C PRO A 73 -20.72 -4.99 21.39
N GLU A 74 -20.93 -5.35 22.64
CA GLU A 74 -21.36 -4.44 23.72
C GLU A 74 -20.26 -3.44 24.12
N ARG A 75 -19.00 -3.68 23.74
CA ARG A 75 -17.85 -2.82 24.09
C ARG A 75 -17.63 -1.65 23.12
N GLY A 76 -18.56 -1.39 22.20
CA GLY A 76 -18.66 -0.16 21.42
C GLY A 76 -17.56 0.10 20.38
N SER A 77 -16.58 -0.79 20.21
CA SER A 77 -15.54 -0.70 19.17
C SER A 77 -15.82 -1.69 18.04
N SER A 78 -15.49 -1.31 16.80
CA SER A 78 -15.63 -2.22 15.67
C SER A 78 -14.68 -3.41 15.80
N PHE A 79 -15.07 -4.57 15.25
CA PHE A 79 -14.25 -5.78 15.33
C PHE A 79 -12.83 -5.57 14.80
N LEU A 80 -12.67 -4.86 13.68
CA LEU A 80 -11.35 -4.58 13.11
C LEU A 80 -10.46 -3.72 14.01
N THR A 81 -11.04 -2.78 14.75
CA THR A 81 -10.29 -1.94 15.69
C THR A 81 -9.76 -2.79 16.86
N PHE A 82 -10.62 -3.66 17.40
CA PHE A 82 -10.26 -4.60 18.44
C PHE A 82 -9.21 -5.62 17.96
N ALA A 83 -9.42 -6.20 16.79
CA ALA A 83 -8.50 -7.17 16.19
C ALA A 83 -7.11 -6.56 15.94
N ASN A 84 -7.03 -5.31 15.48
CA ASN A 84 -5.75 -4.61 15.32
C ASN A 84 -4.95 -4.57 16.63
N LEU A 85 -5.59 -4.19 17.73
CA LEU A 85 -4.95 -4.12 19.05
C LEU A 85 -4.44 -5.50 19.51
N VAL A 86 -5.26 -6.54 19.36
CA VAL A 86 -4.91 -7.92 19.76
C VAL A 86 -3.74 -8.45 18.94
N ILE A 87 -3.78 -8.27 17.61
CA ILE A 87 -2.69 -8.67 16.70
C ILE A 87 -1.40 -7.98 17.11
N LYS A 88 -1.42 -6.65 17.28
CA LYS A 88 -0.22 -5.90 17.62
C LYS A 88 0.42 -6.39 18.92
N ARG A 89 -0.39 -6.56 19.97
CA ARG A 89 0.09 -7.05 21.26
C ARG A 89 0.73 -8.44 21.15
N LYS A 90 0.06 -9.37 20.47
CA LYS A 90 0.52 -10.76 20.37
C LYS A 90 1.80 -10.90 19.53
N VAL A 91 1.94 -10.09 18.49
CA VAL A 91 3.18 -10.01 17.68
C VAL A 91 4.32 -9.40 18.49
N ILE A 92 4.08 -8.33 19.25
CA ILE A 92 5.09 -7.73 20.15
C ILE A 92 5.57 -8.76 21.18
N ASP A 93 4.62 -9.48 21.81
CA ASP A 93 4.95 -10.51 22.81
C ASP A 93 5.76 -11.66 22.18
N TYR A 94 5.43 -12.05 20.95
CA TYR A 94 6.22 -13.04 20.20
C TYR A 94 7.65 -12.57 19.95
N ILE A 95 7.84 -11.36 19.41
CA ILE A 95 9.17 -10.80 19.14
C ILE A 95 10.01 -10.74 20.41
N ARG A 96 9.42 -10.29 21.53
CA ARG A 96 10.07 -10.27 22.84
C ARG A 96 10.49 -11.65 23.33
N SER A 97 9.67 -12.67 23.06
CA SER A 97 9.97 -14.05 23.45
C SER A 97 11.10 -14.67 22.62
N GLN A 98 11.21 -14.32 21.34
CA GLN A 98 12.30 -14.75 20.46
C GLN A 98 13.65 -14.12 20.88
N ASN A 99 13.65 -12.83 21.23
CA ASN A 99 14.86 -12.15 21.69
C ASN A 99 15.37 -12.63 23.06
N LYS A 100 14.56 -13.37 23.83
CA LYS A 100 14.94 -13.94 25.13
C LYS A 100 15.65 -15.30 25.02
N TYR A 101 15.54 -15.96 23.87
CA TYR A 101 16.21 -17.23 23.58
C TYR A 101 17.08 -17.04 22.33
N PRO A 102 18.38 -16.74 22.46
CA PRO A 102 19.26 -16.54 21.32
C PRO A 102 19.47 -17.88 20.61
N GLN A 103 18.63 -18.18 19.63
CA GLN A 103 18.93 -19.16 18.59
C GLN A 103 19.94 -18.52 17.63
N SER A 104 21.21 -18.79 17.93
CA SER A 104 22.39 -18.85 17.07
C SER A 104 22.32 -18.25 15.64
N ILE A 105 23.40 -17.51 15.32
CA ILE A 105 23.91 -17.08 13.99
C ILE A 105 23.33 -15.72 13.55
N SER A 106 24.07 -14.65 13.27
CA SER A 106 25.48 -14.39 12.99
C SER A 106 25.81 -12.96 13.45
N LEU A 107 27.07 -12.74 13.83
CA LEU A 107 27.60 -11.43 14.20
C LEU A 107 27.51 -10.45 13.01
N ASP A 108 26.66 -9.43 13.13
CA ASP A 108 27.06 -8.04 12.96
C ASP A 108 25.97 -7.14 13.56
N GLU A 109 26.39 -6.07 14.25
CA GLU A 109 25.57 -5.05 14.92
C GLU A 109 24.88 -5.49 16.23
N THR A 110 25.68 -5.47 17.31
CA THR A 110 25.20 -5.44 18.70
C THR A 110 24.38 -4.17 18.96
N TYR A 111 23.07 -4.32 19.10
CA TYR A 111 22.17 -3.30 19.65
C TYR A 111 21.98 -3.55 21.16
N ASP A 112 22.81 -2.92 21.98
CA ASP A 112 22.61 -2.84 23.43
C ASP A 112 21.60 -1.72 23.73
N GLU A 113 20.33 -2.07 23.94
CA GLU A 113 19.27 -1.14 24.34
C GLU A 113 19.25 -0.85 25.86
N GLU A 114 20.10 -1.47 26.68
CA GLU A 114 20.04 -1.30 28.14
C GLU A 114 20.60 0.04 28.66
N ASN A 115 21.08 0.96 27.80
CA ASN A 115 21.68 2.23 28.22
C ASN A 115 21.06 3.53 27.66
N MET A 116 19.88 3.51 27.03
CA MET A 116 19.25 4.75 26.52
C MET A 116 18.37 5.44 27.57
N GLU A 117 18.96 6.26 28.44
CA GLU A 117 18.25 7.16 29.36
C GLU A 117 17.88 8.54 28.73
N ASN A 118 18.20 8.80 27.44
CA ASN A 118 18.05 10.15 26.87
C ASN A 118 17.01 10.23 25.72
N PRO A 119 15.90 10.99 25.87
CA PRO A 119 14.82 11.11 24.87
C PRO A 119 15.25 11.54 23.45
N THR A 120 16.38 12.25 23.32
CA THR A 120 16.87 12.77 22.03
C THR A 120 17.53 11.71 21.15
N GLU A 121 18.11 10.66 21.76
CA GLU A 121 18.72 9.54 21.01
C GLU A 121 17.65 8.61 20.43
N ILE A 122 16.52 8.44 21.14
CA ILE A 122 15.34 7.70 20.70
C ILE A 122 14.70 8.36 19.46
N GLU A 123 14.73 9.69 19.38
CA GLU A 123 14.16 10.47 18.27
C GLU A 123 15.02 10.36 17.00
N ALA A 124 16.35 10.49 17.11
CA ALA A 124 17.28 10.32 15.98
C ALA A 124 17.28 8.89 15.40
N VAL A 125 17.08 7.89 16.26
CA VAL A 125 16.95 6.49 15.87
C VAL A 125 15.61 6.25 15.17
N ARG A 126 14.50 6.79 15.70
CA ARG A 126 13.19 6.77 15.02
C ARG A 126 13.23 7.42 13.64
N ASP A 127 13.93 8.54 13.51
CA ASP A 127 14.04 9.25 12.23
C ASP A 127 14.82 8.44 11.19
N LYS A 128 15.93 7.79 11.58
CA LYS A 128 16.65 6.87 10.69
C LYS A 128 15.78 5.69 10.25
N TYR A 129 15.04 5.07 11.17
CA TYR A 129 14.15 3.94 10.85
C TYR A 129 12.92 4.34 10.03
N GLN A 130 12.42 5.57 10.20
CA GLN A 130 11.33 6.10 9.39
C GLN A 130 11.79 6.37 7.95
N GLN A 131 13.01 6.89 7.77
CA GLN A 131 13.63 7.05 6.44
C GLN A 131 13.82 5.70 5.72
N GLU A 132 14.19 4.65 6.44
CA GLU A 132 14.32 3.30 5.88
C GLU A 132 12.98 2.70 5.43
N GLN A 133 11.92 2.86 6.24
CA GLN A 133 10.55 2.42 5.89
C GLN A 133 9.97 3.18 4.69
N GLU A 134 10.14 4.50 4.65
CA GLU A 134 9.79 5.30 3.47
C GLU A 134 10.53 4.84 2.22
N GLY A 135 11.80 4.43 2.38
CA GLY A 135 12.59 3.83 1.32
C GLY A 135 11.97 2.53 0.79
N TRP A 136 11.43 1.69 1.67
CA TRP A 136 10.76 0.45 1.28
C TRP A 136 9.43 0.70 0.56
N TYR A 137 8.54 1.53 1.12
CA TYR A 137 7.26 1.85 0.47
C TYR A 137 7.45 2.53 -0.88
N ARG A 138 8.45 3.41 -1.01
CA ARG A 138 8.82 4.02 -2.28
C ARG A 138 9.25 2.97 -3.31
N ARG A 139 10.02 1.96 -2.90
CA ARG A 139 10.42 0.85 -3.80
C ARG A 139 9.20 0.04 -4.25
N GLU A 140 8.27 -0.27 -3.34
CA GLU A 140 7.06 -1.01 -3.68
C GLU A 140 6.18 -0.24 -4.68
N GLU A 141 5.96 1.06 -4.44
CA GLU A 141 5.23 1.91 -5.38
C GLU A 141 5.89 1.94 -6.76
N ILE A 142 7.22 2.03 -6.83
CA ILE A 142 7.96 1.97 -8.09
C ILE A 142 7.75 0.63 -8.80
N LEU A 143 7.76 -0.49 -8.06
CA LEU A 143 7.55 -1.82 -8.63
C LEU A 143 6.12 -1.99 -9.18
N ASP A 144 5.11 -1.57 -8.42
CA ASP A 144 3.72 -1.60 -8.88
C ASP A 144 3.52 -0.66 -10.07
N PHE A 145 4.07 0.56 -10.00
CA PHE A 145 4.04 1.51 -11.11
C PHE A 145 4.69 0.94 -12.37
N LYS A 146 5.84 0.27 -12.24
CA LYS A 146 6.51 -0.42 -13.36
C LYS A 146 5.61 -1.50 -13.98
N LYS A 147 4.91 -2.31 -13.15
CA LYS A 147 3.93 -3.30 -13.62
C LYS A 147 2.78 -2.62 -14.35
N LYS A 148 2.21 -1.54 -13.81
CA LYS A 148 1.13 -0.79 -14.46
C LYS A 148 1.59 -0.17 -15.78
N LEU A 149 2.76 0.47 -15.84
CA LEU A 149 3.34 1.02 -17.08
C LEU A 149 3.46 -0.03 -18.19
N ALA A 150 3.88 -1.26 -17.84
CA ALA A 150 4.01 -2.33 -18.81
C ALA A 150 2.67 -2.66 -19.51
N THR A 151 1.53 -2.52 -18.83
CA THR A 151 0.19 -2.69 -19.44
C THR A 151 -0.12 -1.64 -20.52
N TYR A 152 0.55 -0.48 -20.47
CA TYR A 152 0.48 0.58 -21.48
C TYR A 152 1.62 0.51 -22.51
N LYS A 153 2.43 -0.57 -22.47
CA LYS A 153 3.65 -0.72 -23.29
C LYS A 153 4.64 0.43 -23.06
N LEU A 154 4.77 0.86 -21.81
CA LEU A 154 5.71 1.87 -21.35
C LEU A 154 6.71 1.26 -20.37
N SER A 155 7.93 1.80 -20.34
CA SER A 155 8.93 1.51 -19.32
C SER A 155 9.40 2.80 -18.64
N ILE A 156 10.04 2.67 -17.48
CA ILE A 156 10.62 3.84 -16.78
C ILE A 156 11.72 4.49 -17.65
N ALA A 157 12.52 3.69 -18.36
CA ALA A 157 13.54 4.20 -19.28
C ALA A 157 12.92 5.05 -20.39
N ASP A 158 11.80 4.61 -20.97
CA ASP A 158 11.06 5.41 -21.96
C ASP A 158 10.64 6.77 -21.41
N LEU A 159 10.24 6.83 -20.12
CA LEU A 159 9.80 8.07 -19.50
C LEU A 159 10.96 9.03 -19.29
N VAL A 160 12.15 8.54 -18.91
CA VAL A 160 13.34 9.38 -18.72
C VAL A 160 13.77 10.02 -20.04
N GLU A 161 13.71 9.28 -21.15
CA GLU A 161 14.08 9.80 -22.47
C GLU A 161 13.10 10.87 -22.99
N VAL A 162 11.80 10.68 -22.75
CA VAL A 162 10.74 11.55 -23.29
C VAL A 162 10.25 12.62 -22.31
N ALA A 163 10.77 12.64 -21.07
CA ALA A 163 10.37 13.61 -20.06
C ALA A 163 10.65 15.05 -20.56
N PRO A 164 9.66 15.97 -20.46
CA PRO A 164 9.88 17.35 -20.87
C PRO A 164 10.96 18.00 -19.99
N LYS A 165 11.96 18.63 -20.62
CA LYS A 165 13.08 19.27 -19.91
C LYS A 165 12.67 20.57 -19.22
N HIS A 166 11.77 21.35 -19.84
CA HIS A 166 11.35 22.64 -19.33
C HIS A 166 10.18 22.50 -18.35
N ARG A 167 10.11 23.38 -17.35
CA ARG A 167 9.07 23.38 -16.32
C ARG A 167 7.68 23.54 -16.93
N ASP A 168 7.50 24.52 -17.80
CA ASP A 168 6.22 24.82 -18.47
C ASP A 168 5.65 23.62 -19.23
N ALA A 169 6.52 22.87 -19.92
CA ALA A 169 6.12 21.67 -20.65
C ALA A 169 5.73 20.51 -19.71
N ARG A 170 6.35 20.42 -18.53
CA ARG A 170 5.98 19.45 -17.48
C ARG A 170 4.64 19.82 -16.85
N GLU A 171 4.46 21.08 -16.46
CA GLU A 171 3.21 21.60 -15.91
C GLU A 171 2.05 21.38 -16.87
N THR A 172 2.25 21.68 -18.15
CA THR A 172 1.25 21.45 -19.19
C THR A 172 0.86 19.98 -19.29
N ALA A 173 1.83 19.06 -19.28
CA ALA A 173 1.55 17.63 -19.33
C ALA A 173 0.81 17.12 -18.07
N VAL A 174 1.13 17.65 -16.90
CA VAL A 174 0.42 17.35 -15.64
C VAL A 174 -1.03 17.85 -15.71
N SER A 175 -1.25 19.08 -16.19
CA SER A 175 -2.59 19.65 -16.36
C SER A 175 -3.45 18.83 -17.32
N ILE A 176 -2.87 18.37 -18.44
CA ILE A 176 -3.57 17.48 -19.39
C ILE A 176 -3.90 16.14 -18.72
N ALA A 177 -2.98 15.56 -17.95
CA ALA A 177 -3.23 14.30 -17.25
C ALA A 177 -4.35 14.43 -16.20
N ARG A 178 -4.42 15.55 -15.47
CA ARG A 178 -5.53 15.85 -14.55
C ARG A 178 -6.86 15.98 -15.29
N LEU A 179 -6.87 16.72 -16.40
CA LEU A 179 -8.07 16.85 -17.25
C LEU A 179 -8.59 15.50 -17.74
N ILE A 180 -7.70 14.57 -18.08
CA ILE A 180 -8.08 13.19 -18.46
C ILE A 180 -8.63 12.44 -17.24
N HIS A 181 -8.00 12.57 -16.08
CA HIS A 181 -8.41 11.89 -14.84
C HIS A 181 -9.82 12.32 -14.39
N ASP A 182 -10.10 13.63 -14.44
CA ASP A 182 -11.37 14.20 -13.97
C ASP A 182 -12.52 14.01 -14.96
N ASN A 183 -12.21 13.77 -16.24
CA ASN A 183 -13.21 13.54 -17.28
C ASN A 183 -13.47 12.04 -17.47
N HIS A 184 -14.68 11.59 -17.12
CA HIS A 184 -15.06 10.17 -17.18
C HIS A 184 -14.84 9.53 -18.57
N GLU A 185 -15.27 10.18 -19.66
CA GLU A 185 -15.13 9.64 -21.01
C GLU A 185 -13.66 9.49 -21.44
N LEU A 186 -12.82 10.48 -21.12
CA LEU A 186 -11.40 10.45 -21.46
C LEU A 186 -10.64 9.42 -20.62
N SER A 187 -10.97 9.33 -19.33
CA SER A 187 -10.41 8.37 -18.40
C SER A 187 -10.71 6.94 -18.84
N GLU A 188 -11.97 6.64 -19.14
CA GLU A 188 -12.39 5.33 -19.62
C GLU A 188 -11.73 4.97 -20.96
N TYR A 189 -11.61 5.93 -21.89
CA TYR A 189 -10.87 5.71 -23.14
C TYR A 189 -9.42 5.30 -22.87
N VAL A 190 -8.72 5.98 -21.97
CA VAL A 190 -7.32 5.66 -21.63
C VAL A 190 -7.23 4.30 -20.94
N GLU A 191 -8.15 4.00 -20.02
CA GLU A 191 -8.17 2.72 -19.31
C GLU A 191 -8.46 1.53 -20.24
N GLN A 192 -9.36 1.67 -21.21
CA GLN A 192 -9.72 0.61 -22.15
C GLN A 192 -8.73 0.48 -23.32
N LYS A 193 -8.39 1.60 -23.96
CA LYS A 193 -7.57 1.62 -25.19
C LYS A 193 -6.08 1.70 -24.91
N LYS A 194 -5.68 1.99 -23.66
CA LYS A 194 -4.28 2.16 -23.22
C LYS A 194 -3.51 3.19 -24.06
N LYS A 195 -4.20 4.20 -24.57
CA LYS A 195 -3.69 5.21 -25.50
C LYS A 195 -4.24 6.59 -25.17
N LEU A 196 -3.45 7.61 -25.47
CA LEU A 196 -3.84 9.00 -25.27
C LEU A 196 -4.92 9.42 -26.31
N PRO A 197 -6.08 9.96 -25.90
CA PRO A 197 -7.16 10.39 -26.79
C PRO A 197 -6.85 11.73 -27.49
N ILE A 198 -5.82 11.77 -28.34
CA ILE A 198 -5.31 13.02 -28.98
C ILE A 198 -6.42 13.80 -29.69
N LYS A 199 -7.31 13.11 -30.42
CA LYS A 199 -8.40 13.75 -31.16
C LYS A 199 -9.38 14.48 -30.24
N GLN A 200 -9.75 13.87 -29.11
CA GLN A 200 -10.69 14.44 -28.15
C GLN A 200 -10.02 15.51 -27.27
N LEU A 201 -8.73 15.37 -27.01
CA LEU A 201 -7.97 16.37 -26.26
C LEU A 201 -7.73 17.64 -27.06
N SER A 202 -7.52 17.55 -28.37
CA SER A 202 -7.18 18.71 -29.22
C SER A 202 -8.23 19.84 -29.18
N SER A 203 -9.48 19.55 -28.83
CA SER A 203 -10.55 20.54 -28.68
C SER A 203 -10.73 21.04 -27.24
N LYS A 204 -10.03 20.46 -26.28
CA LYS A 204 -10.14 20.73 -24.83
C LYS A 204 -8.89 21.37 -24.23
N VAL A 205 -7.80 21.47 -24.99
CA VAL A 205 -6.49 21.99 -24.53
C VAL A 205 -5.91 22.97 -25.53
N GLU A 206 -5.16 23.96 -25.05
CA GLU A 206 -4.55 25.00 -25.90
C GLU A 206 -3.27 24.52 -26.64
N VAL A 207 -2.78 23.32 -26.34
CA VAL A 207 -1.57 22.78 -26.98
C VAL A 207 -1.83 22.14 -28.33
N SER A 208 -0.84 22.26 -29.22
CA SER A 208 -0.89 21.62 -30.55
C SER A 208 -0.93 20.09 -30.46
N LYS A 209 -1.53 19.44 -31.47
CA LYS A 209 -1.50 17.97 -31.64
C LYS A 209 -0.08 17.40 -31.59
N LYS A 210 0.88 18.11 -32.18
CA LYS A 210 2.30 17.73 -32.20
C LYS A 210 2.89 17.70 -30.78
N THR A 211 2.50 18.65 -29.93
CA THR A 211 2.89 18.71 -28.51
C THR A 211 2.31 17.54 -27.72
N LEU A 212 1.04 17.22 -27.93
CA LEU A 212 0.38 16.05 -27.30
C LEU A 212 1.07 14.73 -27.69
N GLU A 213 1.39 14.57 -28.97
CA GLU A 213 2.08 13.36 -29.45
C GLU A 213 3.47 13.22 -28.87
N ARG A 214 4.25 14.31 -28.85
CA ARG A 214 5.61 14.33 -28.29
C ARG A 214 5.62 13.93 -26.81
N ASN A 215 4.65 14.42 -26.04
CA ASN A 215 4.57 14.20 -24.59
C ASN A 215 3.67 13.02 -24.19
N ARG A 216 3.16 12.22 -25.15
CA ARG A 216 2.11 11.22 -24.90
C ARG A 216 2.45 10.20 -23.83
N LYS A 217 3.70 9.72 -23.83
CA LYS A 217 4.19 8.70 -22.87
C LYS A 217 4.21 9.28 -21.46
N PHE A 218 4.67 10.52 -21.35
CA PHE A 218 4.76 11.24 -20.07
C PHE A 218 3.37 11.58 -19.50
N ILE A 219 2.44 12.03 -20.35
CA ILE A 219 1.04 12.30 -19.94
C ILE A 219 0.36 11.01 -19.44
N LEU A 220 0.51 9.90 -20.15
CA LEU A 220 -0.04 8.60 -19.73
C LEU A 220 0.56 8.13 -18.40
N ALA A 221 1.85 8.30 -18.21
CA ALA A 221 2.51 7.97 -16.94
C ALA A 221 1.93 8.78 -15.76
N ILE A 222 1.76 10.10 -15.93
CA ILE A 222 1.14 10.94 -14.89
C ILE A 222 -0.31 10.52 -14.65
N PHE A 223 -1.08 10.22 -15.69
CA PHE A 223 -2.45 9.73 -15.54
C PHE A 223 -2.51 8.43 -14.70
N ILE A 224 -1.60 7.48 -14.95
CA ILE A 224 -1.50 6.24 -14.16
C ILE A 224 -1.18 6.56 -12.69
N ILE A 225 -0.25 7.51 -12.44
CA ILE A 225 0.09 7.95 -11.08
C ILE A 225 -1.12 8.57 -10.38
N LEU A 226 -1.88 9.42 -11.07
CA LEU A 226 -3.07 10.07 -10.51
C LEU A 226 -4.17 9.05 -10.16
N ARG A 227 -4.37 8.05 -11.04
CA ARG A 227 -5.41 7.02 -10.88
C ARG A 227 -5.08 5.97 -9.81
N GLY A 228 -3.80 5.68 -9.58
CA GLY A 228 -3.37 4.74 -8.56
C GLY A 228 -3.13 5.36 -7.19
N ASP A 229 -3.00 4.51 -6.17
CA ASP A 229 -2.68 4.89 -4.79
C ASP A 229 -1.17 5.02 -4.59
N TYR A 230 -0.54 5.92 -5.35
CA TYR A 230 0.90 6.17 -5.29
C TYR A 230 1.22 7.45 -4.50
N VAL A 231 1.21 7.37 -3.17
CA VAL A 231 1.44 8.51 -2.28
C VAL A 231 2.83 9.11 -2.51
N PHE A 232 3.89 8.29 -2.52
CA PHE A 232 5.25 8.78 -2.69
C PHE A 232 5.48 9.33 -4.10
N LEU A 233 5.02 8.64 -5.15
CA LEU A 233 5.15 9.15 -6.53
C LEU A 233 4.31 10.41 -6.78
N LYS A 234 3.15 10.55 -6.14
CA LYS A 234 2.34 11.79 -6.20
C LYS A 234 3.06 12.95 -5.54
N ASP A 235 3.75 12.73 -4.42
CA ASP A 235 4.53 13.77 -3.77
C ASP A 235 5.75 14.19 -4.59
N TYR A 236 6.41 13.25 -5.28
CA TYR A 236 7.42 13.60 -6.28
C TYR A 236 6.87 14.51 -7.38
N LEU A 237 5.66 14.25 -7.88
CA LEU A 237 5.02 15.11 -8.89
C LEU A 237 4.71 16.52 -8.37
N LYS A 238 4.40 16.69 -7.08
CA LYS A 238 4.18 18.01 -6.47
C LYS A 238 5.49 18.81 -6.36
N GLY A 239 6.61 18.15 -6.07
CA GLY A 239 7.93 18.77 -5.98
C GLY A 239 8.52 19.22 -7.33
N VAL A 240 7.98 18.74 -8.47
CA VAL A 240 8.43 19.15 -9.82
C VAL A 240 7.86 20.53 -10.23
N GLY A 241 6.95 21.10 -9.43
CA GLY A 241 6.30 22.39 -9.67
C GLY A 241 6.74 23.54 -8.75
N GLN A 242 7.80 23.39 -7.95
CA GLN A 242 8.44 24.48 -7.20
C GLN A 242 9.74 24.90 -7.88
#